data_AF-A0A4Y9ZSB4-F1
#
_entry.id   AF-A0A4Y9ZSB4-F1
#
_cell.length_a   1.000
_cell.length_b   1.000
_cell.length_c   1.000
_cell.angle_alpha   90.00
_cell.angle_beta   90.00
_cell.angle_gamma   90.00
#
_symmetry.space_group_name_H-M   'P 1'
#
loop_
_entity.id
_entity.type
_entity.pdbx_description
1 polymer ?
#
loop_
_entity_poly.entity_id
_entity_poly.type
_entity_poly.pdbx_seq_one_letter_code
_entity_poly.pdbx_strand_id
1 'polypeptide(L)'
;MVSGRSCMRKEKQAMIRQALWHEGQESDEEEEEEDYEQHLTEASQCTLVNISVGKASRLTRNQKRARRDILGYTAGMFCELSGIKVNEEWPTWVDGEVDERINEATGQSYMTPNFTFGVKHPGNAQFLGRITDTVLQNLNLNGSDRPEWADDPSFKIRRTHVLALAKVSWGGFKLAWRKQQSVEAIIEGLQGAWNSHCALRRKLVSTHSIAKALDIAYRFLLYEQKVEHHRTYTSEYERLHGDDPTPFIHTDHMSDEASGPEGFLDEDAALEWRLRMARALNHTNPTCESIEHLEVFKVI
;
A
#
# COMPACT_ATOMS: atom_id res chain seq x y z
N MET A 1 45.03 -19.69 -13.36
CA MET A 1 44.37 -20.38 -12.24
C MET A 1 43.54 -19.40 -11.41
N VAL A 2 42.33 -19.03 -11.86
CA VAL A 2 41.28 -18.45 -10.99
C VAL A 2 39.93 -18.79 -11.62
N SER A 3 39.31 -19.91 -11.24
CA SER A 3 37.91 -20.20 -11.54
C SER A 3 37.38 -21.09 -10.43
N GLY A 4 36.47 -20.57 -9.62
CA GLY A 4 35.95 -21.34 -8.48
C GLY A 4 34.81 -20.72 -7.69
N ARG A 5 34.49 -19.43 -7.88
CA ARG A 5 33.41 -18.78 -7.09
C ARG A 5 32.11 -18.51 -7.86
N SER A 6 32.12 -18.59 -9.19
CA SER A 6 30.92 -18.40 -10.03
C SER A 6 30.09 -19.69 -10.21
N CYS A 7 30.73 -20.87 -10.12
CA CYS A 7 30.07 -22.17 -10.28
C CYS A 7 29.08 -22.47 -9.13
N MET A 8 29.48 -22.16 -7.90
CA MET A 8 28.70 -22.47 -6.68
C MET A 8 27.36 -21.72 -6.57
N ARG A 9 27.20 -20.57 -7.24
CA ARG A 9 25.92 -19.83 -7.22
C ARG A 9 24.90 -20.41 -8.20
N LYS A 10 25.34 -20.93 -9.34
CA LYS A 10 24.46 -21.58 -10.32
C LYS A 10 24.00 -22.96 -9.83
N GLU A 11 24.88 -23.71 -9.16
CA GLU A 11 24.50 -24.98 -8.53
C GLU A 11 23.49 -24.81 -7.39
N LYS A 12 23.65 -23.79 -6.53
CA LYS A 12 22.69 -23.54 -5.45
C LYS A 12 21.30 -23.13 -5.96
N GLN A 13 21.24 -22.35 -7.05
CA GLN A 13 19.96 -21.98 -7.67
C GLN A 13 19.31 -23.15 -8.42
N ALA A 14 20.10 -24.06 -9.00
CA ALA A 14 19.60 -25.30 -9.60
C ALA A 14 19.03 -26.25 -8.52
N MET A 15 19.73 -26.40 -7.38
CA MET A 15 19.27 -27.22 -6.25
C MET A 15 17.94 -26.71 -5.67
N ILE A 16 17.77 -25.39 -5.50
CA ILE A 16 16.52 -24.81 -5.00
C ILE A 16 15.36 -25.02 -5.99
N ARG A 17 15.63 -24.93 -7.30
CA ARG A 17 14.61 -25.22 -8.33
C ARG A 17 14.23 -26.70 -8.39
N GLN A 18 15.17 -27.61 -8.11
CA GLN A 18 14.88 -29.05 -8.05
C GLN A 18 14.08 -29.42 -6.79
N ALA A 19 14.33 -28.75 -5.66
CA ALA A 19 13.57 -28.96 -4.42
C ALA A 19 12.11 -28.49 -4.53
N LEU A 20 11.86 -27.38 -5.25
CA LEU A 20 10.51 -26.85 -5.48
C LEU A 20 9.68 -27.64 -6.51
N TRP A 21 10.32 -28.47 -7.33
CA TRP A 21 9.64 -29.30 -8.34
C TRP A 21 9.20 -30.67 -7.81
N HIS A 22 9.80 -31.14 -6.69
CA HIS A 22 9.45 -32.41 -6.06
C HIS A 22 8.37 -32.30 -4.97
N GLU A 23 7.96 -31.10 -4.57
CA GLU A 23 6.85 -30.90 -3.62
C GLU A 23 5.45 -30.89 -4.28
N GLY A 24 5.38 -31.23 -5.57
CA GLY A 24 4.14 -31.20 -6.37
C GLY A 24 3.83 -32.50 -7.12
N GLN A 25 4.27 -33.66 -6.61
CA GLN A 25 3.88 -34.96 -7.16
C GLN A 25 3.06 -35.78 -6.15
N GLU A 26 1.78 -35.96 -6.51
CA GLU A 26 1.02 -37.20 -6.42
C GLU A 26 1.07 -37.98 -5.09
N SER A 27 0.03 -37.78 -4.28
CA SER A 27 -0.64 -38.92 -3.65
C SER A 27 -2.00 -39.07 -4.33
N ASP A 28 -2.07 -40.00 -5.29
CA ASP A 28 -3.29 -40.71 -5.63
C ASP A 28 -3.78 -41.43 -4.36
N GLU A 29 -4.87 -40.95 -3.80
CA GLU A 29 -5.74 -41.72 -2.91
C GLU A 29 -7.11 -41.78 -3.60
N GLU A 30 -7.26 -42.78 -4.47
CA GLU A 30 -8.54 -43.40 -4.76
C GLU A 30 -9.05 -44.13 -3.50
N GLU A 31 -10.38 -44.26 -3.39
CA GLU A 31 -11.13 -45.06 -2.41
C GLU A 31 -11.41 -44.41 -1.04
N GLU A 32 -12.57 -43.75 -0.94
CA GLU A 32 -13.69 -44.14 -0.05
C GLU A 32 -14.84 -43.13 -0.20
N GLU A 33 -15.61 -43.29 -1.28
CA GLU A 33 -16.86 -42.58 -1.53
C GLU A 33 -18.03 -43.42 -1.01
N GLU A 34 -18.08 -43.69 0.30
CA GLU A 34 -19.25 -44.25 0.98
C GLU A 34 -19.17 -43.87 2.46
N ASP A 35 -20.24 -43.27 3.00
CA ASP A 35 -20.46 -42.92 4.43
C ASP A 35 -20.24 -41.47 4.90
N TYR A 36 -20.33 -40.48 4.02
CA TYR A 36 -20.38 -39.04 4.40
C TYR A 36 -21.78 -38.42 4.46
N GLU A 37 -22.86 -39.20 4.32
CA GLU A 37 -24.24 -38.70 4.43
C GLU A 37 -24.91 -38.98 5.78
N GLN A 38 -24.33 -39.78 6.68
CA GLN A 38 -25.00 -40.17 7.94
C GLN A 38 -24.64 -39.31 9.17
N HIS A 39 -23.79 -38.28 9.03
CA HIS A 39 -23.43 -37.34 10.11
C HIS A 39 -24.02 -35.92 9.98
N LEU A 40 -24.85 -35.65 8.96
CA LEU A 40 -25.46 -34.32 8.77
C LEU A 40 -26.78 -34.10 9.53
N THR A 41 -27.30 -35.11 10.23
CA THR A 41 -28.65 -35.05 10.82
C THR A 41 -28.73 -34.79 12.33
N GLU A 42 -27.61 -34.63 13.06
CA GLU A 42 -27.67 -34.53 14.54
C GLU A 42 -26.96 -33.33 15.20
N ALA A 43 -26.42 -32.36 14.44
CA ALA A 43 -25.79 -31.14 15.01
C ALA A 43 -26.46 -29.80 14.64
N SER A 44 -27.70 -29.82 14.13
CA SER A 44 -28.46 -28.60 13.77
C SER A 44 -29.04 -27.82 14.96
N GLN A 45 -28.43 -27.92 16.14
CA GLN A 45 -28.42 -26.78 17.06
C GLN A 45 -27.38 -25.78 16.56
N CYS A 46 -27.69 -25.16 15.41
CA CYS A 46 -26.94 -24.04 14.88
C CYS A 46 -26.95 -22.94 15.94
N THR A 47 -25.87 -22.85 16.72
CA THR A 47 -25.71 -21.80 17.73
C THR A 47 -25.60 -20.49 16.97
N LEU A 48 -26.76 -19.84 16.82
CA LEU A 48 -26.92 -18.60 16.09
C LEU A 48 -25.83 -17.61 16.49
N VAL A 49 -24.86 -17.39 15.58
CA VAL A 49 -23.70 -16.57 15.86
C VAL A 49 -24.17 -15.13 16.09
N ASN A 50 -23.88 -14.60 17.28
CA ASN A 50 -24.15 -13.21 17.58
C ASN A 50 -23.08 -12.32 16.94
N ILE A 51 -23.38 -11.79 15.76
CA ILE A 51 -22.47 -10.92 14.99
C ILE A 51 -22.10 -9.61 15.70
N SER A 52 -22.86 -9.21 16.73
CA SER A 52 -22.61 -7.97 17.47
C SER A 52 -21.51 -8.08 18.53
N VAL A 53 -21.15 -9.32 18.90
CA VAL A 53 -20.20 -9.60 19.99
C VAL A 53 -18.96 -10.31 19.44
N GLY A 54 -17.79 -10.02 20.02
CA GLY A 54 -16.55 -10.72 19.73
C GLY A 54 -15.68 -10.08 18.64
N LYS A 55 -14.50 -10.68 18.47
CA LYS A 55 -13.47 -10.25 17.50
C LYS A 55 -13.96 -10.52 16.07
N ALA A 56 -13.86 -9.51 15.21
CA ALA A 56 -14.26 -9.63 13.81
C ALA A 56 -13.53 -10.76 13.06
N SER A 57 -12.30 -11.14 13.49
CA SER A 57 -11.54 -12.24 12.88
C SER A 57 -12.25 -13.59 12.94
N ARG A 58 -13.12 -13.81 13.93
CA ARG A 58 -13.88 -15.07 14.11
C ARG A 58 -15.16 -15.15 13.27
N LEU A 59 -15.54 -14.08 12.59
CA LEU A 59 -16.75 -14.02 11.78
C LEU A 59 -16.45 -14.51 10.35
N THR A 60 -17.44 -15.18 9.75
CA THR A 60 -17.40 -15.55 8.33
C THR A 60 -17.37 -14.29 7.45
N ARG A 61 -17.05 -14.45 6.16
CA ARG A 61 -17.03 -13.33 5.20
C ARG A 61 -18.38 -12.60 5.15
N ASN A 62 -19.48 -13.33 5.11
CA ASN A 62 -20.83 -12.77 5.07
C ASN A 62 -21.22 -12.12 6.40
N GLN A 63 -20.88 -12.72 7.55
CA GLN A 63 -21.11 -12.11 8.85
C GLN A 63 -20.33 -10.79 9.03
N LYS A 64 -19.09 -10.70 8.52
CA LYS A 64 -18.30 -9.45 8.50
C LYS A 64 -18.98 -8.40 7.63
N ARG A 65 -19.45 -8.78 6.44
CA ARG A 65 -20.18 -7.91 5.51
C ARG A 65 -21.46 -7.39 6.18
N ALA A 66 -22.29 -8.28 6.71
CA ALA A 66 -23.51 -7.93 7.45
C ALA A 66 -23.24 -6.97 8.61
N ARG A 67 -22.24 -7.26 9.45
CA ARG A 67 -21.87 -6.39 10.58
C ARG A 67 -21.47 -4.99 10.11
N ARG A 68 -20.65 -4.89 9.08
CA ARG A 68 -20.19 -3.61 8.53
C ARG A 68 -21.36 -2.82 7.93
N ASP A 69 -22.20 -3.47 7.15
CA ASP A 69 -23.30 -2.82 6.45
C ASP A 69 -24.36 -2.36 7.46
N ILE A 70 -24.70 -3.17 8.47
CA ILE A 70 -25.59 -2.76 9.58
C ILE A 70 -25.00 -1.58 10.36
N LEU A 71 -23.69 -1.57 10.64
CA LEU A 71 -23.05 -0.41 11.28
C LEU A 71 -23.14 0.86 10.41
N GLY A 72 -23.01 0.70 9.09
CA GLY A 72 -23.22 1.77 8.12
C GLY A 72 -24.66 2.30 8.17
N TYR A 73 -25.65 1.41 8.14
CA TYR A 73 -27.07 1.78 8.25
C TYR A 73 -27.38 2.45 9.59
N THR A 74 -26.90 1.91 10.72
CA THR A 74 -27.14 2.53 12.03
C THR A 74 -26.48 3.89 12.14
N ALA A 75 -25.29 4.09 11.57
CA ALA A 75 -24.64 5.40 11.53
C ALA A 75 -25.39 6.39 10.63
N GLY A 76 -25.84 5.96 9.45
CA GLY A 76 -26.66 6.77 8.55
C GLY A 76 -27.97 7.20 9.20
N MET A 77 -28.71 6.28 9.81
CA MET A 77 -29.94 6.58 10.54
C MET A 77 -29.71 7.47 11.76
N PHE A 78 -28.54 7.37 12.40
CA PHE A 78 -28.16 8.29 13.47
C PHE A 78 -28.11 9.74 12.95
N CYS A 79 -27.45 9.95 11.81
CA CYS A 79 -27.37 11.26 11.15
C CYS A 79 -28.74 11.74 10.67
N GLU A 80 -29.55 10.85 10.09
CA GLU A 80 -30.88 11.21 9.58
C GLU A 80 -31.84 11.63 10.70
N LEU A 81 -31.95 10.84 11.77
CA LEU A 81 -32.84 11.17 12.89
C LEU A 81 -32.37 12.38 13.69
N SER A 82 -31.05 12.61 13.75
CA SER A 82 -30.50 13.78 14.44
C SER A 82 -30.38 15.01 13.55
N GLY A 83 -30.49 14.88 12.23
CA GLY A 83 -30.29 15.98 11.29
C GLY A 83 -28.88 16.55 11.30
N ILE A 84 -27.87 15.78 11.71
CA ILE A 84 -26.47 16.23 11.82
C ILE A 84 -25.61 15.38 10.90
N LYS A 85 -24.90 16.02 9.97
CA LYS A 85 -23.96 15.34 9.08
C LYS A 85 -22.66 14.99 9.81
N VAL A 86 -21.89 14.07 9.23
CA VAL A 86 -20.65 13.51 9.83
C VAL A 86 -19.62 14.57 10.24
N ASN A 87 -19.61 15.74 9.61
CA ASN A 87 -18.66 16.83 9.88
C ASN A 87 -19.33 18.10 10.44
N GLU A 88 -20.63 18.05 10.76
CA GLU A 88 -21.31 19.18 11.38
C GLU A 88 -21.08 19.16 12.90
N GLU A 89 -21.10 20.33 13.50
CA GLU A 89 -20.98 20.47 14.95
C GLU A 89 -22.25 19.95 15.63
N TRP A 90 -22.06 19.22 16.73
CA TRP A 90 -23.19 18.75 17.52
C TRP A 90 -23.76 19.93 18.31
N PRO A 91 -25.10 20.06 18.42
CA PRO A 91 -25.71 21.10 19.23
C PRO A 91 -25.30 20.94 20.70
N THR A 92 -25.01 22.06 21.33
CA THR A 92 -24.65 22.11 22.74
C THR A 92 -25.94 22.16 23.57
N TRP A 93 -25.98 21.36 24.63
CA TRP A 93 -27.07 21.41 25.61
C TRP A 93 -26.80 22.60 26.54
N VAL A 94 -27.61 23.66 26.44
CA VAL A 94 -27.55 24.82 27.35
C VAL A 94 -28.65 24.63 28.39
N ASP A 95 -28.29 24.58 29.67
CA ASP A 95 -29.21 24.37 30.79
C ASP A 95 -30.10 23.12 30.72
N GLY A 96 -29.67 22.10 29.97
CA GLY A 96 -30.41 20.84 29.81
C GLY A 96 -31.48 20.87 28.72
N GLU A 97 -31.57 21.97 27.97
CA GLU A 97 -32.40 22.10 26.78
C GLU A 97 -31.52 22.20 25.52
N VAL A 98 -32.10 21.83 24.38
CA VAL A 98 -31.47 21.98 23.06
C VAL A 98 -32.48 22.68 22.18
N ASP A 99 -32.00 23.65 21.40
CA ASP A 99 -32.81 24.33 20.41
C ASP A 99 -33.51 23.29 19.51
N GLU A 100 -34.83 23.42 19.39
CA GLU A 100 -35.59 22.54 18.53
C GLU A 100 -35.14 22.75 17.07
N ARG A 101 -34.73 21.66 16.45
CA ARG A 101 -34.33 21.64 15.04
C ARG A 101 -35.42 20.93 14.26
N ILE A 102 -36.01 21.62 13.29
CA ILE A 102 -37.08 21.08 12.46
C ILE A 102 -36.51 20.76 11.08
N ASN A 103 -36.85 19.59 10.56
CA ASN A 103 -36.57 19.25 9.18
C ASN A 103 -37.55 20.00 8.26
N GLU A 104 -37.06 20.94 7.45
CA GLU A 104 -37.90 21.75 6.56
C GLU A 104 -38.68 20.91 5.53
N ALA A 105 -38.14 19.76 5.11
CA ALA A 105 -38.78 18.91 4.10
C ALA A 105 -39.92 18.06 4.68
N THR A 106 -39.78 17.59 5.94
CA THR A 106 -40.77 16.69 6.57
C THR A 106 -41.64 17.38 7.60
N GLY A 107 -41.26 18.57 8.07
CA GLY A 107 -41.88 19.27 9.19
C GLY A 107 -41.69 18.58 10.55
N GLN A 108 -40.87 17.53 10.63
CA GLN A 108 -40.65 16.78 11.86
C GLN A 108 -39.46 17.34 12.64
N SER A 109 -39.59 17.37 13.97
CA SER A 109 -38.48 17.73 14.87
C SER A 109 -37.43 16.62 14.89
N TYR A 110 -36.17 17.00 14.72
CA TYR A 110 -35.03 16.10 14.85
C TYR A 110 -34.87 15.66 16.30
N MET A 111 -34.47 14.41 16.49
CA MET A 111 -34.18 13.89 17.82
C MET A 111 -32.72 14.15 18.15
N THR A 112 -32.45 14.96 19.18
CA THR A 112 -31.09 15.21 19.64
C THR A 112 -30.70 14.23 20.76
N PRO A 113 -29.66 13.40 20.57
CA PRO A 113 -29.15 12.54 21.64
C PRO A 113 -28.49 13.37 22.74
N ASN A 114 -28.71 12.99 24.00
CA ASN A 114 -28.03 13.62 25.13
C ASN A 114 -26.74 12.86 25.46
N PHE A 115 -25.61 13.37 24.99
CA PHE A 115 -24.31 12.72 25.20
C PHE A 115 -23.72 12.89 26.60
N THR A 116 -24.25 13.82 27.40
CA THR A 116 -23.91 13.93 28.82
C THR A 116 -24.29 12.65 29.56
N PHE A 117 -25.46 12.08 29.23
CA PHE A 117 -25.90 10.81 29.80
C PHE A 117 -25.42 9.58 29.02
N GLY A 118 -25.66 8.40 29.62
CA GLY A 118 -25.36 7.11 29.01
C GLY A 118 -26.46 6.59 28.08
N VAL A 119 -26.21 5.45 27.44
CA VAL A 119 -27.18 4.77 26.56
C VAL A 119 -28.45 4.29 27.28
N LYS A 120 -28.44 4.25 28.61
CA LYS A 120 -29.59 3.85 29.45
C LYS A 120 -30.54 4.99 29.77
N HIS A 121 -30.17 6.24 29.47
CA HIS A 121 -31.05 7.39 29.67
C HIS A 121 -32.33 7.21 28.82
N PRO A 122 -33.54 7.49 29.33
CA PRO A 122 -34.79 7.22 28.62
C PRO A 122 -34.84 7.80 27.20
N GLY A 123 -34.46 9.07 27.03
CA GLY A 123 -34.41 9.70 25.71
C GLY A 123 -33.40 9.04 24.75
N ASN A 124 -32.23 8.63 25.26
CA ASN A 124 -31.22 7.96 24.44
C ASN A 124 -31.64 6.52 24.09
N ALA A 125 -32.30 5.83 25.03
CA ALA A 125 -32.83 4.50 24.81
C ALA A 125 -33.95 4.52 23.77
N GLN A 126 -34.85 5.52 23.82
CA GLN A 126 -35.88 5.74 22.81
C GLN A 126 -35.26 6.05 21.44
N PHE A 127 -34.28 6.95 21.39
CA PHE A 127 -33.57 7.29 20.15
C PHE A 127 -32.90 6.06 19.50
N LEU A 128 -32.13 5.30 20.27
CA LEU A 128 -31.51 4.05 19.79
C LEU A 128 -32.54 2.98 19.43
N GLY A 129 -33.66 2.93 20.15
CA GLY A 129 -34.80 2.08 19.82
C GLY A 129 -35.36 2.38 18.45
N ARG A 130 -35.59 3.67 18.15
CA ARG A 130 -36.10 4.14 16.85
C ARG A 130 -35.11 3.84 15.71
N ILE A 131 -33.81 4.09 15.90
CA ILE A 131 -32.77 3.68 14.94
C ILE A 131 -32.85 2.19 14.66
N THR A 132 -32.94 1.39 15.71
CA THR A 132 -32.99 -0.08 15.60
C THR A 132 -34.20 -0.54 14.80
N ASP A 133 -35.36 0.07 15.05
CA ASP A 133 -36.61 -0.25 14.35
C ASP A 133 -36.56 0.13 12.87
N THR A 134 -36.11 1.34 12.56
CA THR A 134 -35.98 1.79 11.17
C THR A 134 -34.97 0.93 10.40
N VAL A 135 -33.81 0.62 10.99
CA VAL A 135 -32.82 -0.26 10.33
C VAL A 135 -33.39 -1.66 10.11
N LEU A 136 -34.07 -2.24 11.10
CA LEU A 136 -34.71 -3.55 10.92
C LEU A 136 -35.80 -3.52 9.86
N GLN A 137 -36.62 -2.47 9.83
CA GLN A 137 -37.64 -2.30 8.80
C GLN A 137 -37.00 -2.28 7.42
N ASN A 138 -35.94 -1.49 7.24
CA ASN A 138 -35.19 -1.38 5.98
C ASN A 138 -34.55 -2.72 5.57
N LEU A 139 -34.02 -3.51 6.52
CA LEU A 139 -33.46 -4.83 6.24
C LEU A 139 -34.52 -5.90 5.92
N ASN A 140 -35.75 -5.71 6.40
CA ASN A 140 -36.88 -6.61 6.18
C ASN A 140 -37.72 -6.21 4.96
N LEU A 141 -37.37 -5.16 4.22
CA LEU A 141 -38.09 -4.80 2.99
C LEU A 141 -37.91 -5.93 1.97
N ASN A 142 -39.03 -6.50 1.53
CA ASN A 142 -39.06 -7.48 0.45
C ASN A 142 -38.85 -6.72 -0.87
N GLY A 143 -37.71 -6.92 -1.53
CA GLY A 143 -37.40 -6.26 -2.80
C GLY A 143 -35.98 -6.50 -3.28
N SER A 144 -35.65 -5.88 -4.43
CA SER A 144 -34.32 -5.90 -5.05
C SER A 144 -33.21 -5.31 -4.17
N ASP A 145 -33.59 -4.51 -3.16
CA ASP A 145 -32.64 -3.77 -2.31
C ASP A 145 -32.21 -4.57 -1.07
N ARG A 146 -32.75 -5.78 -0.89
CA ARG A 146 -32.36 -6.64 0.23
C ARG A 146 -30.92 -7.12 0.02
N PRO A 147 -30.00 -6.90 0.99
CA PRO A 147 -28.62 -7.32 0.82
C PRO A 147 -28.49 -8.85 0.70
N GLU A 148 -27.66 -9.33 -0.22
CA GLU A 148 -27.42 -10.77 -0.46
C GLU A 148 -27.08 -11.55 0.82
N TRP A 149 -26.35 -10.92 1.76
CA TRP A 149 -25.96 -11.56 3.01
C TRP A 149 -27.13 -11.79 3.97
N ALA A 150 -28.29 -11.15 3.75
CA ALA A 150 -29.45 -11.26 4.61
C ALA A 150 -30.19 -12.61 4.44
N ASP A 151 -29.90 -13.36 3.38
CA ASP A 151 -30.44 -14.70 3.13
C ASP A 151 -29.49 -15.83 3.61
N ASP A 152 -28.35 -15.46 4.21
CA ASP A 152 -27.38 -16.43 4.71
C ASP A 152 -27.95 -17.20 5.93
N PRO A 153 -28.07 -18.54 5.87
CA PRO A 153 -28.63 -19.33 6.96
C PRO A 153 -27.73 -19.40 8.20
N SER A 154 -26.44 -19.03 8.09
CA SER A 154 -25.48 -19.11 9.19
C SER A 154 -25.72 -18.09 10.31
N PHE A 155 -26.53 -17.06 10.08
CA PHE A 155 -26.91 -16.12 11.12
C PHE A 155 -28.29 -15.50 10.88
N LYS A 156 -28.99 -15.16 11.97
CA LYS A 156 -30.26 -14.45 11.94
C LYS A 156 -30.12 -13.10 12.62
N ILE A 157 -30.47 -12.04 11.90
CA ILE A 157 -30.49 -10.70 12.47
C ILE A 157 -31.68 -10.58 13.42
N ARG A 158 -31.39 -10.24 14.67
CA ARG A 158 -32.38 -9.96 15.71
C ARG A 158 -32.28 -8.49 16.08
N ARG A 159 -33.37 -7.94 16.63
CA ARG A 159 -33.39 -6.58 17.20
C ARG A 159 -32.24 -6.33 18.18
N THR A 160 -31.91 -7.32 18.99
CA THR A 160 -30.81 -7.24 19.96
C THR A 160 -29.45 -7.03 19.28
N HIS A 161 -29.21 -7.63 18.11
CA HIS A 161 -27.97 -7.46 17.35
C HIS A 161 -27.84 -6.05 16.79
N VAL A 162 -28.93 -5.54 16.18
CA VAL A 162 -28.96 -4.19 15.61
C VAL A 162 -28.82 -3.14 16.71
N LEU A 163 -29.51 -3.30 17.85
CA LEU A 163 -29.39 -2.40 18.99
C LEU A 163 -27.96 -2.40 19.57
N ALA A 164 -27.31 -3.57 19.64
CA ALA A 164 -25.92 -3.65 20.10
C ALA A 164 -24.97 -2.91 19.14
N LEU A 165 -25.17 -3.02 17.83
CA LEU A 165 -24.39 -2.28 16.83
C LEU A 165 -24.70 -0.77 16.86
N ALA A 166 -25.96 -0.37 17.06
CA ALA A 166 -26.32 1.03 17.25
C ALA A 166 -25.63 1.65 18.48
N LYS A 167 -25.45 0.88 19.57
CA LYS A 167 -24.64 1.31 20.73
C LYS A 167 -23.16 1.50 20.40
N VAL A 168 -22.62 0.72 19.46
CA VAL A 168 -21.24 0.92 18.96
C VAL A 168 -21.15 2.24 18.19
N SER A 169 -22.10 2.51 17.28
CA SER A 169 -22.19 3.80 16.58
C SER A 169 -22.33 4.97 17.56
N TRP A 170 -23.18 4.85 18.58
CA TRP A 170 -23.31 5.83 19.67
C TRP A 170 -21.96 6.15 20.33
N GLY A 171 -21.14 5.15 20.60
CA GLY A 171 -19.81 5.35 21.18
C GLY A 171 -18.91 6.22 20.30
N GLY A 172 -18.97 6.00 18.98
CA GLY A 172 -18.27 6.82 17.99
C GLY A 172 -18.74 8.27 17.99
N PHE A 173 -20.06 8.51 17.93
CA PHE A 173 -20.62 9.87 17.95
C PHE A 173 -20.40 10.59 19.28
N LYS A 174 -20.54 9.90 20.42
CA LYS A 174 -20.24 10.47 21.73
C LYS A 174 -18.77 10.87 21.85
N LEU A 175 -17.86 10.10 21.27
CA LEU A 175 -16.43 10.46 21.22
C LEU A 175 -16.21 11.70 20.34
N ALA A 176 -16.87 11.78 19.18
CA ALA A 176 -16.79 12.97 18.31
C ALA A 176 -17.32 14.23 19.01
N TRP A 177 -18.48 14.14 19.66
CA TRP A 177 -19.04 15.22 20.48
C TRP A 177 -18.09 15.66 21.60
N ARG A 178 -17.49 14.70 22.34
CA ARG A 178 -16.49 15.04 23.38
C ARG A 178 -15.30 15.81 22.83
N LYS A 179 -14.85 15.48 21.62
CA LYS A 179 -13.74 16.19 20.96
C LYS A 179 -14.09 17.64 20.64
N GLN A 180 -15.36 17.93 20.34
CA GLN A 180 -15.83 19.30 20.11
C GLN A 180 -15.89 20.11 21.40
N GLN A 181 -16.23 19.47 22.53
CA GLN A 181 -16.42 20.14 23.82
C GLN A 181 -15.11 20.44 24.57
N SER A 182 -14.00 19.79 24.23
CA SER A 182 -12.73 19.94 24.96
C SER A 182 -11.70 20.70 24.12
N VAL A 183 -11.21 21.81 24.66
CA VAL A 183 -10.06 22.54 24.11
C VAL A 183 -8.82 21.63 24.07
N GLU A 184 -8.62 20.80 25.10
CA GLU A 184 -7.56 19.79 25.13
C GLU A 184 -7.73 18.71 24.06
N ALA A 185 -8.95 18.30 23.72
CA ALA A 185 -9.20 17.32 22.68
C ALA A 185 -8.96 17.87 21.27
N ILE A 186 -9.14 19.18 21.07
CA ILE A 186 -8.67 19.89 19.86
C ILE A 186 -7.14 19.82 19.79
N ILE A 187 -6.45 20.09 20.90
CA ILE A 187 -4.98 20.01 20.99
C ILE A 187 -4.48 18.57 20.75
N GLU A 188 -5.07 17.56 21.38
CA GLU A 188 -4.73 16.14 21.16
C GLU A 188 -5.04 15.68 19.74
N GLY A 189 -6.12 16.16 19.14
CA GLY A 189 -6.46 15.91 17.73
C GLY A 189 -5.40 16.45 16.79
N LEU A 190 -4.93 17.69 17.02
CA LEU A 190 -3.83 18.29 16.29
C LEU A 190 -2.53 17.51 16.51
N GLN A 191 -2.24 17.07 17.74
CA GLN A 191 -1.07 16.25 18.06
C GLN A 191 -1.10 14.89 17.34
N GLY A 192 -2.27 14.24 17.27
CA GLY A 192 -2.47 12.97 16.57
C GLY A 192 -2.32 13.09 15.05
N ALA A 193 -2.88 14.15 14.47
CA ALA A 193 -2.70 14.49 13.05
C ALA A 193 -1.22 14.76 12.74
N TRP A 194 -0.54 15.53 13.59
CA TRP A 194 0.90 15.81 13.49
C TRP A 194 1.75 14.55 13.58
N ASN A 195 1.46 13.65 14.52
CA ASN A 195 2.16 12.37 14.66
C ASN A 195 1.97 11.47 13.42
N SER A 196 0.76 11.45 12.86
CA SER A 196 0.45 10.73 11.62
C SER A 196 1.20 11.32 10.42
N HIS A 197 1.24 12.65 10.31
CA HIS A 197 2.02 13.37 9.31
C HIS A 197 3.52 13.07 9.42
N CYS A 198 4.08 13.10 10.64
CA CYS A 198 5.47 12.74 10.91
C CYS A 198 5.77 11.26 10.58
N ALA A 199 4.84 10.33 10.81
CA ALA A 199 4.98 8.94 10.42
C ALA A 199 5.00 8.75 8.89
N LEU A 200 4.13 9.45 8.16
CA LEU A 200 4.14 9.48 6.70
C LEU A 200 5.44 10.06 6.15
N ARG A 201 5.93 11.16 6.75
CA ARG A 201 7.21 11.77 6.37
C ARG A 201 8.38 10.81 6.58
N ARG A 202 8.41 10.05 7.69
CA ARG A 202 9.43 9.02 7.92
C ARG A 202 9.40 7.91 6.87
N LYS A 203 8.20 7.47 6.44
CA LYS A 203 8.06 6.51 5.32
C LYS A 203 8.59 7.10 4.01
N LEU A 204 8.29 8.36 3.72
CA LEU A 204 8.74 9.05 2.51
C LEU A 204 10.28 9.23 2.47
N VAL A 205 10.88 9.59 3.61
CA VAL A 205 12.34 9.68 3.75
C VAL A 205 13.00 8.31 3.61
N SER A 206 12.38 7.25 4.14
CA SER A 206 12.85 5.87 3.95
C SER A 206 12.84 5.48 2.47
N THR A 207 11.80 5.80 1.71
CA THR A 207 11.75 5.53 0.27
C THR A 207 12.78 6.34 -0.52
N HIS A 208 13.03 7.60 -0.15
CA HIS A 208 14.05 8.43 -0.80
C HIS A 208 15.48 7.94 -0.49
N SER A 209 15.73 7.47 0.73
CA SER A 209 17.00 6.85 1.12
C SER A 209 17.26 5.55 0.33
N ILE A 210 16.23 4.72 0.16
CA ILE A 210 16.32 3.49 -0.65
C ILE A 210 16.60 3.84 -2.12
N ALA A 211 15.91 4.83 -2.70
CA ALA A 211 16.15 5.25 -4.08
C ALA A 211 17.59 5.77 -4.29
N LYS A 212 18.13 6.54 -3.34
CA LYS A 212 19.53 7.02 -3.40
C LYS A 212 20.54 5.88 -3.25
N ALA A 213 20.27 4.90 -2.39
CA ALA A 213 21.11 3.71 -2.26
C ALA A 213 21.09 2.85 -3.54
N LEU A 214 19.94 2.73 -4.20
CA LEU A 214 19.81 2.05 -5.49
C LEU A 214 20.55 2.78 -6.62
N ASP A 215 20.48 4.11 -6.69
CA ASP A 215 21.23 4.91 -7.67
C ASP A 215 22.74 4.74 -7.50
N ILE A 216 23.24 4.78 -6.26
CA ILE A 216 24.66 4.54 -5.96
C ILE A 216 25.06 3.11 -6.37
N ALA A 217 24.27 2.11 -6.00
CA ALA A 217 24.55 0.71 -6.35
C ALA A 217 24.56 0.50 -7.88
N TYR A 218 23.64 1.15 -8.61
CA TYR A 218 23.58 1.12 -10.06
C TYR A 218 24.84 1.75 -10.69
N ARG A 219 25.28 2.90 -10.21
CA ARG A 219 26.53 3.55 -10.67
C ARG A 219 27.76 2.68 -10.42
N PHE A 220 27.84 1.97 -9.29
CA PHE A 220 28.93 1.03 -9.01
C PHE A 220 28.93 -0.15 -9.99
N LEU A 221 27.76 -0.72 -10.31
CA LEU A 221 27.67 -1.82 -11.28
C LEU A 221 28.09 -1.39 -12.68
N LEU A 222 27.68 -0.19 -13.11
CA LEU A 222 28.12 0.38 -14.40
C LEU A 222 29.62 0.63 -14.43
N TYR A 223 30.20 1.11 -13.32
CA TYR A 223 31.64 1.30 -13.21
C TYR A 223 32.41 -0.01 -13.37
N GLU A 224 31.95 -1.10 -12.74
CA GLU A 224 32.59 -2.42 -12.88
C GLU A 224 32.54 -2.93 -14.33
N GLN A 225 31.41 -2.79 -15.02
CA GLN A 225 31.29 -3.15 -16.44
C GLN A 225 32.24 -2.34 -17.32
N LYS A 226 32.34 -1.03 -17.06
CA LYS A 226 33.24 -0.12 -17.78
C LYS A 226 34.71 -0.52 -17.58
N VAL A 227 35.13 -0.80 -16.34
CA VAL A 227 36.49 -1.27 -16.04
C VAL A 227 36.81 -2.59 -16.76
N GLU A 228 35.84 -3.50 -16.88
CA GLU A 228 36.05 -4.78 -17.57
C GLU A 228 36.14 -4.61 -19.10
N HIS A 229 35.30 -3.76 -19.69
CA HIS A 229 35.43 -3.37 -21.09
C HIS A 229 36.81 -2.75 -21.36
N HIS A 230 37.26 -1.84 -20.50
CA HIS A 230 38.60 -1.25 -20.61
C HIS A 230 39.69 -2.31 -20.64
N ARG A 231 39.71 -3.23 -19.66
CA ARG A 231 40.70 -4.31 -19.64
C ARG A 231 40.71 -5.12 -20.93
N THR A 232 39.53 -5.37 -21.49
CA THR A 232 39.38 -6.10 -22.75
C THR A 232 39.96 -5.31 -23.92
N TYR A 233 39.58 -4.04 -24.08
CA TYR A 233 40.03 -3.19 -25.18
C TYR A 233 41.52 -2.84 -25.10
N THR A 234 42.04 -2.56 -23.91
CA THR A 234 43.49 -2.33 -23.69
C THR A 234 44.29 -3.55 -24.15
N SER A 235 43.85 -4.75 -23.76
CA SER A 235 44.52 -6.00 -24.14
C SER A 235 44.47 -6.24 -25.66
N GLU A 236 43.36 -5.92 -26.31
CA GLU A 236 43.23 -6.06 -27.77
C GLU A 236 44.07 -5.03 -28.54
N TYR A 237 44.13 -3.79 -28.06
CA TYR A 237 44.96 -2.74 -28.66
C TYR A 237 46.45 -3.08 -28.57
N GLU A 238 46.92 -3.45 -27.38
CA GLU A 238 48.31 -3.83 -27.16
C GLU A 238 48.70 -5.01 -28.06
N ARG A 239 47.78 -5.97 -28.26
CA ARG A 239 47.99 -7.09 -29.20
C ARG A 239 48.10 -6.63 -30.66
N LEU A 240 47.35 -5.62 -31.08
CA LEU A 240 47.30 -5.16 -32.48
C LEU A 240 48.43 -4.18 -32.83
N HIS A 241 48.77 -3.28 -31.91
CA HIS A 241 49.67 -2.16 -32.17
C HIS A 241 51.01 -2.28 -31.44
N GLY A 242 51.14 -3.20 -30.47
CA GLY A 242 52.38 -3.43 -29.73
C GLY A 242 52.67 -2.42 -28.62
N ASP A 243 51.76 -1.45 -28.40
CA ASP A 243 51.89 -0.41 -27.39
C ASP A 243 50.73 -0.49 -26.38
N ASP A 244 51.00 -0.27 -25.08
CA ASP A 244 49.98 -0.23 -24.03
C ASP A 244 49.21 1.10 -24.09
N PRO A 245 47.88 1.09 -24.33
CA PRO A 245 47.10 2.32 -24.39
C PRO A 245 46.64 2.80 -23.01
N THR A 246 46.90 2.06 -21.92
CA THR A 246 46.47 2.43 -20.55
C THR A 246 46.87 3.86 -20.16
N PRO A 247 48.07 4.37 -20.49
CA PRO A 247 48.44 5.76 -20.20
C PRO A 247 47.55 6.79 -20.92
N PHE A 248 46.86 6.40 -21.99
CA PHE A 248 45.98 7.24 -22.79
C PHE A 248 44.52 7.22 -22.31
N ILE A 249 44.15 6.28 -21.43
CA ILE A 249 42.78 6.10 -20.96
C ILE A 249 42.64 6.67 -19.55
N HIS A 250 42.17 7.91 -19.45
CA HIS A 250 41.88 8.57 -18.17
C HIS A 250 40.50 8.17 -17.63
N THR A 251 40.30 8.28 -16.31
CA THR A 251 38.99 8.06 -15.65
C THR A 251 37.86 8.89 -16.27
N ASP A 252 38.19 10.04 -16.86
CA ASP A 252 37.23 10.90 -17.54
C ASP A 252 36.74 10.28 -18.86
N HIS A 253 37.55 9.49 -19.56
CA HIS A 253 37.14 8.75 -20.77
C HIS A 253 36.18 7.59 -20.46
N MET A 254 35.88 7.36 -19.17
CA MET A 254 34.92 6.35 -18.71
C MET A 254 33.59 6.96 -18.21
N SER A 255 33.45 8.28 -18.20
CA SER A 255 32.20 8.97 -17.88
C SER A 255 31.35 9.12 -19.15
N ASP A 256 30.03 8.89 -19.07
CA ASP A 256 29.09 9.18 -20.18
C ASP A 256 29.14 10.65 -20.63
N GLU A 257 29.70 11.53 -19.80
CA GLU A 257 29.86 12.96 -20.10
C GLU A 257 31.06 13.26 -21.02
N ALA A 258 31.93 12.26 -21.26
CA ALA A 258 33.14 12.40 -22.08
C ALA A 258 33.33 11.28 -23.11
N SER A 259 32.31 10.44 -23.34
CA SER A 259 32.19 9.70 -24.60
C SER A 259 32.32 10.69 -25.76
N GLY A 260 33.09 10.34 -26.79
CA GLY A 260 33.21 11.14 -28.00
C GLY A 260 31.82 11.47 -28.58
N PRO A 261 31.70 12.53 -29.41
CA PRO A 261 30.40 12.97 -29.92
C PRO A 261 29.61 11.78 -30.49
N GLU A 262 28.53 11.39 -29.81
CA GLU A 262 27.67 10.30 -30.25
C GLU A 262 26.95 10.72 -31.52
N GLY A 263 27.53 10.34 -32.65
CA GLY A 263 27.07 10.73 -33.98
C GLY A 263 28.25 11.18 -34.84
N PHE A 264 28.88 10.22 -35.53
CA PHE A 264 29.95 10.46 -36.51
C PHE A 264 29.42 11.12 -37.80
N LEU A 265 28.79 12.28 -37.69
CA LEU A 265 28.39 13.08 -38.84
C LEU A 265 29.39 14.21 -39.14
N ASP A 266 30.33 14.49 -38.23
CA ASP A 266 31.32 15.55 -38.40
C ASP A 266 32.75 15.01 -38.16
N GLU A 267 33.49 14.82 -39.26
CA GLU A 267 34.89 14.37 -39.23
C GLU A 267 35.82 15.41 -38.60
N ASP A 268 35.48 16.70 -38.69
CA ASP A 268 36.30 17.78 -38.14
C ASP A 268 36.24 17.78 -36.61
N ALA A 269 35.05 17.52 -36.04
CA ALA A 269 34.88 17.37 -34.59
C ALA A 269 35.65 16.15 -34.05
N ALA A 270 35.67 15.04 -34.80
CA ALA A 270 36.44 13.85 -34.43
C ALA A 270 37.96 14.11 -34.52
N LEU A 271 38.41 14.86 -35.53
CA LEU A 271 39.80 15.24 -35.71
C LEU A 271 40.27 16.19 -34.60
N GLU A 272 39.47 17.20 -34.27
CA GLU A 272 39.75 18.14 -33.18
C GLU A 272 39.88 17.41 -31.83
N TRP A 273 38.99 16.44 -31.58
CA TRP A 273 39.07 15.60 -30.40
C TRP A 273 40.37 14.77 -30.35
N ARG A 274 40.79 14.14 -31.46
CA ARG A 274 42.06 13.38 -31.55
C ARG A 274 43.27 14.28 -31.32
N LEU A 275 43.27 15.49 -31.89
CA LEU A 275 44.33 16.48 -31.68
C LEU A 275 44.42 16.93 -30.22
N ARG A 276 43.28 17.10 -29.55
CA ARG A 276 43.23 17.40 -28.11
C ARG A 276 43.84 16.28 -27.27
N MET A 277 43.55 15.02 -27.62
CA MET A 277 44.13 13.85 -26.95
C MET A 277 45.64 13.76 -27.15
N ALA A 278 46.12 13.89 -28.38
CA ALA A 278 47.56 13.85 -28.67
C ALA A 278 48.33 14.96 -27.91
N ARG A 279 47.73 16.17 -27.77
CA ARG A 279 48.34 17.26 -26.99
C ARG A 279 48.39 16.98 -25.49
N ALA A 280 47.34 16.37 -24.91
CA ALA A 280 47.33 15.98 -23.50
C ALA A 280 48.45 14.98 -23.16
N LEU A 281 48.91 14.25 -24.16
CA LEU A 281 49.98 13.25 -24.09
C LEU A 281 51.36 13.82 -24.40
N ASN A 282 51.49 15.15 -24.41
CA ASN A 282 52.73 15.87 -24.71
C ASN A 282 53.33 15.57 -26.09
N HIS A 283 52.53 15.11 -27.07
CA HIS A 283 52.98 15.13 -28.46
C HIS A 283 53.16 16.59 -28.88
N THR A 284 54.39 16.96 -29.20
CA THR A 284 54.74 18.30 -29.65
C THR A 284 54.41 18.40 -31.14
N ASN A 285 53.36 19.14 -31.47
CA ASN A 285 52.78 19.27 -32.82
C ASN A 285 52.31 17.94 -33.45
N PRO A 286 51.21 17.35 -32.96
CA PRO A 286 50.60 16.21 -33.63
C PRO A 286 50.12 16.60 -35.04
N THR A 287 50.57 15.87 -36.06
CA THR A 287 50.08 15.97 -37.45
C THR A 287 49.01 14.92 -37.70
N CYS A 288 48.16 15.09 -38.72
CA CYS A 288 47.10 14.13 -39.03
C CYS A 288 47.63 12.69 -39.25
N GLU A 289 48.77 12.53 -39.92
CA GLU A 289 49.41 11.22 -40.11
C GLU A 289 49.94 10.63 -38.79
N SER A 290 50.42 11.48 -37.87
CA SER A 290 50.95 11.02 -36.58
C SER A 290 49.85 10.70 -35.56
N ILE A 291 48.57 10.80 -35.92
CA ILE A 291 47.44 10.49 -35.04
C ILE A 291 46.47 9.48 -35.67
N GLU A 292 46.74 8.96 -36.87
CA GLU A 292 45.95 7.91 -37.52
C GLU A 292 45.90 6.62 -36.69
N HIS A 293 46.95 6.30 -35.94
CA HIS A 293 46.98 5.12 -35.06
C HIS A 293 46.15 5.27 -33.78
N LEU A 294 45.63 6.47 -33.45
CA LEU A 294 44.72 6.68 -32.32
C LEU A 294 43.25 6.31 -32.67
N GLU A 295 43.03 5.53 -33.73
CA GLU A 295 41.71 5.10 -34.21
C GLU A 295 40.92 4.21 -33.23
N VAL A 296 41.57 3.62 -32.23
CA VAL A 296 40.91 2.70 -31.29
C VAL A 296 39.87 3.35 -30.39
N PHE A 297 39.82 4.68 -30.34
CA PHE A 297 38.77 5.41 -29.65
C PHE A 297 37.50 5.66 -30.48
N LYS A 298 37.41 5.13 -31.72
CA LYS A 298 36.19 5.23 -32.54
C LYS A 298 35.03 4.38 -32.02
N VAL A 299 35.28 3.35 -31.21
CA VAL A 299 34.22 2.46 -30.69
C VAL A 299 34.57 2.02 -29.27
N ILE A 300 34.20 2.81 -28.26
CA ILE A 300 34.02 2.37 -26.86
C ILE A 300 32.66 2.85 -26.40
#